data_AF-A0A536RH09-F1
#
_entry.id   AF-A0A536RH09-F1
#
_cell.length_a   1.000
_cell.length_b   1.000
_cell.length_c   1.000
_cell.angle_alpha   90.00
_cell.angle_beta   90.00
_cell.angle_gamma   90.00
#
_symmetry.space_group_name_H-M   'P 1'
#
loop_
_entity.id
_entity.type
_entity.pdbx_description
1 polymer ?
#
loop_
_entity_poly.entity_id
_entity_poly.type
_entity_poly.pdbx_seq_one_letter_code
_entity_poly.pdbx_strand_id
1 'polypeptide(L)'
;MRGSLLLAVALVACTPQAIATPAPSPTNAAATGTPRAAKTEIPAAPASPTPIPIPRLTARGMGTLAGDWVFIIRRSFQFIPGGQFEIGDRAVDTLILVPLDSTVPSAREVTVATFPSSIGRGVAPNNQLSAQFSPDGSRVVLSVALGPEGHEHLGLVILDLASGTVTELLSDPAYHYDTPAWSPDGGWIIYGRRSVVDGSDSSLWIAPPEPFHNQRGPLITAPPGGRAYVYGWMDNRTVLVSRSSEHYEVLEPFSVGGIPCQSCPPPEDSLRSIGGLTLQGRDSADLRRAAPRFIAVFEEDRTGRASIEVADGPAGGMSLRVNEPDPSTRLFRPRWRPGTDDFLFTREGPGDMPVGLFVFHARGGAPTTVTRQQVSLYADWTPSGDEIVWVEGPSIGSAIRVVRADGTGERVIHSDGGVPEGKIVTVDFGTVRF
;
A
#
# COMPACT_ATOMS: atom_id res chain seq x y z
N MET A 1 -21.98 40.90 56.17
CA MET A 1 -22.64 42.00 55.45
C MET A 1 -22.35 41.81 53.97
N ARG A 2 -23.30 41.26 53.20
CA ARG A 2 -24.06 41.96 52.13
C ARG A 2 -23.15 42.61 51.08
N GLY A 3 -22.97 42.01 49.90
CA GLY A 3 -23.66 42.38 48.66
C GLY A 3 -22.65 43.11 47.74
N SER A 4 -22.59 43.00 46.42
CA SER A 4 -23.60 42.62 45.42
C SER A 4 -22.89 42.23 44.11
N LEU A 5 -23.48 41.28 43.40
CA LEU A 5 -23.17 40.92 42.01
C LEU A 5 -23.75 42.01 41.08
N LEU A 6 -22.97 42.54 40.14
CA LEU A 6 -23.45 43.44 39.08
C LEU A 6 -23.44 42.68 37.75
N LEU A 7 -24.65 42.33 37.30
CA LEU A 7 -24.97 41.70 36.03
C LEU A 7 -25.16 42.80 34.98
N ALA A 8 -24.33 42.83 33.94
CA ALA A 8 -24.50 43.74 32.81
C ALA A 8 -25.49 43.11 31.79
N VAL A 9 -26.68 43.70 31.69
CA VAL A 9 -27.69 43.36 30.68
C VAL A 9 -27.48 44.26 29.46
N ALA A 10 -27.12 43.67 28.32
CA ALA A 10 -27.10 44.37 27.03
C ALA A 10 -28.49 44.27 26.38
N LEU A 11 -29.14 45.41 26.19
CA LEU A 11 -30.39 45.58 25.44
C LEU A 11 -30.10 45.49 23.93
N VAL A 12 -30.64 44.46 23.27
CA VAL A 12 -30.72 44.41 21.79
C VAL A 12 -32.09 44.96 21.40
N ALA A 13 -32.10 46.10 20.71
CA ALA A 13 -33.30 46.69 20.13
C ALA A 13 -33.75 45.87 18.90
N CYS A 14 -34.98 45.35 18.95
CA CYS A 14 -35.65 44.70 17.83
C CYS A 14 -36.29 45.76 16.92
N THR A 15 -35.93 45.78 15.64
CA THR A 15 -36.69 46.47 14.58
C THR A 15 -37.53 45.44 13.82
N PRO A 16 -38.83 45.67 13.60
CA PRO A 16 -39.69 44.72 12.89
C PRO A 16 -39.51 44.84 11.37
N GLN A 17 -39.15 43.75 10.70
CA GLN A 17 -39.23 43.65 9.23
C GLN A 17 -40.64 43.27 8.79
N ALA A 18 -41.13 43.97 7.77
CA ALA A 18 -42.46 43.84 7.22
C ALA A 18 -42.68 42.50 6.49
N ILE A 19 -43.84 41.90 6.72
CA ILE A 19 -44.34 40.68 6.08
C ILE A 19 -44.87 41.05 4.69
N ALA A 20 -44.28 40.45 3.64
CA ALA A 20 -44.80 40.57 2.28
C ALA A 20 -45.94 39.56 2.05
N THR A 21 -47.07 40.06 1.57
CA THR A 21 -48.29 39.32 1.19
C THR A 21 -48.09 38.50 -0.09
N PRO A 22 -48.68 37.29 -0.22
CA PRO A 22 -48.62 36.50 -1.45
C PRO A 22 -49.62 37.01 -2.50
N ALA A 23 -49.19 37.05 -3.77
CA ALA A 23 -50.01 37.39 -4.93
C ALA A 23 -50.98 36.25 -5.32
N PRO A 24 -52.13 36.56 -5.97
CA PRO A 24 -53.17 35.57 -6.25
C PRO A 24 -52.82 34.65 -7.43
N SER A 25 -53.23 33.39 -7.31
CA SER A 25 -53.08 32.33 -8.32
C SER A 25 -53.96 32.57 -9.55
N PRO A 26 -53.49 32.32 -10.78
CA PRO A 26 -54.36 32.28 -11.94
C PRO A 26 -55.12 30.96 -12.04
N THR A 27 -56.40 31.09 -12.37
CA THR A 27 -57.44 30.07 -12.60
C THR A 27 -57.08 29.01 -13.64
N ASN A 28 -57.34 27.74 -13.30
CA ASN A 28 -57.30 26.60 -14.23
C ASN A 28 -58.50 26.63 -15.19
N ALA A 29 -58.24 26.80 -16.48
CA ALA A 29 -59.15 26.40 -17.54
C ALA A 29 -58.84 24.95 -17.94
N ALA A 30 -59.86 24.11 -17.98
CA ALA A 30 -59.75 22.71 -18.37
C ALA A 30 -59.40 22.58 -19.86
N ALA A 31 -58.31 21.85 -20.14
CA ALA A 31 -58.03 21.29 -21.46
C ALA A 31 -57.75 19.79 -21.28
N THR A 32 -58.70 18.98 -21.75
CA THR A 32 -58.61 17.53 -21.87
C THR A 32 -57.54 17.17 -22.91
N GLY A 33 -56.40 16.66 -22.45
CA GLY A 33 -55.38 16.06 -23.30
C GLY A 33 -54.49 15.16 -22.45
N THR A 34 -54.53 13.85 -22.68
CA THR A 34 -53.67 12.87 -22.02
C THR A 34 -52.21 13.13 -22.39
N PRO A 35 -51.30 13.46 -21.45
CA PRO A 35 -49.91 13.64 -21.79
C PRO A 35 -49.24 12.26 -21.87
N ARG A 36 -48.82 11.90 -23.09
CA ARG A 36 -47.91 10.78 -23.36
C ARG A 36 -46.59 11.07 -22.62
N ALA A 37 -46.18 10.18 -21.73
CA ALA A 37 -44.92 10.31 -20.99
C ALA A 37 -43.75 10.43 -21.97
N ALA A 38 -43.15 11.62 -22.06
CA ALA A 38 -41.85 11.79 -22.68
C ALA A 38 -40.81 11.18 -21.75
N LYS A 39 -40.09 10.16 -22.23
CA LYS A 39 -38.89 9.67 -21.55
C LYS A 39 -37.90 10.83 -21.50
N THR A 40 -37.66 11.35 -20.29
CA THR A 40 -36.48 12.19 -20.04
C THR A 40 -35.27 11.28 -20.17
N GLU A 41 -34.59 11.33 -21.31
CA GLU A 41 -33.27 10.71 -21.46
C GLU A 41 -32.31 11.42 -20.51
N ILE A 42 -31.82 10.68 -19.52
CA ILE A 42 -30.67 11.08 -18.72
C ILE A 42 -29.52 11.21 -19.74
N PRO A 43 -28.86 12.39 -19.86
CA PRO A 43 -27.73 12.51 -20.76
C PRO A 43 -26.68 11.47 -20.35
N ALA A 44 -26.20 10.71 -21.33
CA ALA A 44 -25.17 9.70 -21.13
C ALA A 44 -23.99 10.33 -20.38
N ALA A 45 -23.42 9.59 -19.44
CA ALA A 45 -22.18 9.97 -18.77
C ALA A 45 -21.15 10.42 -19.83
N PRO A 46 -20.40 11.51 -19.61
CA PRO A 46 -19.37 11.92 -20.55
C PRO A 46 -18.47 10.72 -20.82
N ALA A 47 -18.17 10.47 -22.11
CA ALA A 47 -17.28 9.39 -22.51
C ALA A 47 -16.00 9.45 -21.67
N SER A 48 -15.62 8.32 -21.08
CA SER A 48 -14.36 8.21 -20.34
C SER A 48 -13.24 8.78 -21.22
N PRO A 49 -12.39 9.68 -20.68
CA PRO A 49 -11.32 10.28 -21.46
C PRO A 49 -10.49 9.17 -22.09
N THR A 50 -10.18 9.31 -23.39
CA THR A 50 -9.29 8.38 -24.08
C THR A 50 -7.99 8.31 -23.30
N PRO A 51 -7.53 7.11 -22.86
CA PRO A 51 -6.31 7.00 -22.08
C PRO A 51 -5.14 7.60 -22.84
N ILE A 52 -4.44 8.55 -22.22
CA ILE A 52 -3.18 9.07 -22.76
C ILE A 52 -2.12 8.00 -22.50
N PRO A 53 -1.39 7.52 -23.53
CA PRO A 53 -0.34 6.54 -23.32
C PRO A 53 0.73 7.12 -22.39
N ILE A 54 1.03 6.43 -21.29
CA ILE A 54 2.12 6.78 -20.41
C ILE A 54 3.42 6.24 -21.04
N PRO A 55 4.38 7.10 -21.43
CA PRO A 55 5.59 6.64 -22.10
C PRO A 55 6.32 5.57 -21.28
N ARG A 56 6.78 4.51 -21.96
CA ARG A 56 7.53 3.38 -21.38
C ARG A 56 6.75 2.50 -20.39
N LEU A 57 5.48 2.79 -20.13
CA LEU A 57 4.58 1.90 -19.39
C LEU A 57 3.70 1.16 -20.39
N THR A 58 3.74 -0.17 -20.32
CA THR A 58 2.85 -1.04 -21.09
C THR A 58 1.99 -1.85 -20.15
N ALA A 59 0.72 -2.00 -20.46
CA ALA A 59 -0.20 -2.80 -19.69
C ALA A 59 -1.15 -3.58 -20.60
N ARG A 60 -1.62 -4.72 -20.11
CA ARG A 60 -2.55 -5.61 -20.81
C ARG A 60 -3.68 -6.00 -19.86
N GLY A 61 -4.90 -5.88 -20.36
CA GLY A 61 -6.08 -6.36 -19.65
C GLY A 61 -6.15 -7.87 -19.59
N MET A 62 -6.54 -8.36 -18.41
CA MET A 62 -6.74 -9.78 -18.12
C MET A 62 -8.15 -10.27 -18.44
N GLY A 63 -9.09 -9.35 -18.69
CA GLY A 63 -10.51 -9.65 -18.70
C GLY A 63 -11.02 -9.97 -17.29
N THR A 64 -12.00 -10.87 -17.19
CA THR A 64 -12.52 -11.30 -15.89
C THR A 64 -11.51 -12.19 -15.19
N LEU A 65 -11.02 -11.72 -14.05
CA LEU A 65 -10.26 -12.54 -13.09
C LEU A 65 -11.25 -13.25 -12.17
N ALA A 66 -10.93 -14.49 -11.81
CA ALA A 66 -11.67 -15.29 -10.83
C ALA A 66 -10.69 -16.19 -10.07
N GLY A 67 -11.03 -16.55 -8.83
CA GLY A 67 -10.21 -17.44 -8.02
C GLY A 67 -9.01 -16.75 -7.39
N ASP A 68 -8.02 -17.55 -7.00
CA ASP A 68 -6.88 -17.06 -6.23
C ASP A 68 -5.65 -16.86 -7.11
N TRP A 69 -5.01 -15.72 -6.94
CA TRP A 69 -3.86 -15.32 -7.74
C TRP A 69 -2.71 -14.89 -6.83
N VAL A 70 -1.50 -15.19 -7.28
CA VAL A 70 -0.30 -14.55 -6.77
C VAL A 70 0.14 -13.45 -7.74
N PHE A 71 0.49 -12.31 -7.16
CA PHE A 71 1.02 -11.16 -7.84
C PHE A 71 2.47 -10.97 -7.42
N ILE A 72 3.34 -10.75 -8.40
CA ILE A 72 4.76 -10.56 -8.16
C ILE A 72 5.22 -9.37 -8.97
N ILE A 73 5.99 -8.49 -8.33
CA ILE A 73 6.77 -7.48 -9.03
C ILE A 73 8.20 -8.01 -9.14
N ARG A 74 8.64 -8.22 -10.37
CA ARG A 74 10.01 -8.60 -10.71
C ARG A 74 10.74 -7.41 -11.29
N ARG A 75 11.92 -7.11 -10.76
CA ARG A 75 12.80 -6.07 -11.27
C ARG A 75 13.90 -6.67 -12.12
N SER A 76 14.04 -6.18 -13.34
CA SER A 76 15.15 -6.49 -14.23
C SER A 76 16.08 -5.28 -14.38
N PHE A 77 17.38 -5.56 -14.50
CA PHE A 77 18.43 -4.55 -14.70
C PHE A 77 19.06 -4.71 -16.09
N GLN A 78 19.44 -3.59 -16.72
CA GLN A 78 20.09 -3.62 -18.03
C GLN A 78 21.56 -4.08 -17.91
N PHE A 79 21.95 -5.01 -18.79
CA PHE A 79 23.32 -5.50 -18.91
C PHE A 79 24.12 -4.64 -19.90
N ILE A 80 25.35 -4.25 -19.56
CA ILE A 80 26.28 -3.57 -20.48
C ILE A 80 27.40 -4.52 -20.91
N PRO A 81 27.79 -4.54 -22.21
CA PRO A 81 28.98 -5.25 -22.67
C PRO A 81 30.22 -4.85 -21.86
N GLY A 82 30.87 -5.84 -21.22
CA GLY A 82 31.94 -5.62 -20.24
C GLY A 82 31.69 -6.28 -18.89
N GLY A 83 30.53 -6.90 -18.70
CA GLY A 83 30.25 -7.77 -17.54
C GLY A 83 29.79 -7.03 -16.30
N GLN A 84 29.39 -5.76 -16.42
CA GLN A 84 28.82 -4.99 -15.32
C GLN A 84 27.33 -4.76 -15.59
N PHE A 85 26.51 -5.08 -14.59
CA PHE A 85 25.14 -4.56 -14.51
C PHE A 85 25.25 -3.07 -14.16
N GLU A 86 24.42 -2.22 -14.76
CA GLU A 86 24.17 -0.90 -14.17
C GLU A 86 23.39 -1.10 -12.87
N ILE A 87 24.13 -1.32 -11.77
CA ILE A 87 23.55 -1.33 -10.42
C ILE A 87 23.03 0.06 -10.05
N GLY A 88 23.43 1.10 -10.77
CA GLY A 88 22.94 2.46 -10.61
C GLY A 88 22.43 3.02 -11.91
N ASP A 89 21.18 2.72 -12.28
CA ASP A 89 20.16 3.79 -12.33
C ASP A 89 18.90 3.41 -13.11
N ARG A 90 18.94 2.35 -13.94
CA ARG A 90 17.83 1.95 -14.80
C ARG A 90 17.39 0.53 -14.54
N ALA A 91 16.14 0.40 -14.11
CA ALA A 91 15.48 -0.86 -13.87
C ALA A 91 14.05 -0.82 -14.39
N VAL A 92 13.57 -1.98 -14.80
CA VAL A 92 12.19 -2.18 -15.26
C VAL A 92 11.52 -3.16 -14.32
N ASP A 93 10.39 -2.74 -13.74
CA ASP A 93 9.53 -3.62 -12.97
C ASP A 93 8.46 -4.22 -13.88
N THR A 94 8.22 -5.50 -13.69
CA THR A 94 7.20 -6.27 -14.37
C THR A 94 6.24 -6.84 -13.33
N LEU A 95 4.98 -6.45 -13.42
CA LEU A 95 3.88 -7.04 -12.65
C LEU A 95 3.40 -8.30 -13.37
N ILE A 96 3.57 -9.44 -12.71
CA ILE A 96 3.15 -10.75 -13.22
C ILE A 96 2.10 -11.38 -12.29
N LEU A 97 1.22 -12.16 -12.90
CA LEU A 97 0.15 -12.89 -12.23
C LEU A 97 0.30 -14.37 -12.52
N VAL A 98 0.14 -15.20 -11.49
CA VAL A 98 0.08 -16.66 -11.62
C VAL A 98 -1.14 -17.19 -10.84
N PRO A 99 -2.02 -18.00 -11.44
CA PRO A 99 -3.16 -18.57 -10.74
C PRO A 99 -2.72 -19.66 -9.77
N LEU A 100 -3.26 -19.64 -8.55
CA LEU A 100 -2.90 -20.57 -7.46
C LEU A 100 -3.67 -21.90 -7.53
N ASP A 101 -4.85 -21.88 -8.12
CA ASP A 101 -5.76 -23.01 -8.28
C ASP A 101 -5.44 -23.89 -9.51
N SER A 102 -4.45 -23.49 -10.32
CA SER A 102 -4.02 -24.23 -11.49
C SER A 102 -3.56 -25.64 -11.09
N THR A 103 -4.40 -26.64 -11.37
CA THR A 103 -4.04 -28.06 -11.31
C THR A 103 -3.07 -28.46 -12.42
N VAL A 104 -2.75 -27.54 -13.32
CA VAL A 104 -1.77 -27.71 -14.39
C VAL A 104 -0.40 -27.23 -13.87
N PRO A 105 0.61 -28.12 -13.73
CA PRO A 105 1.98 -27.69 -13.51
C PRO A 105 2.39 -26.84 -14.71
N SER A 106 2.91 -25.62 -14.49
CA SER A 106 3.04 -24.53 -15.49
C SER A 106 1.78 -23.69 -15.71
N ALA A 107 1.11 -23.31 -14.61
CA ALA A 107 0.20 -22.18 -14.60
C ALA A 107 0.81 -21.03 -15.43
N ARG A 108 0.10 -20.58 -16.48
CA ARG A 108 0.66 -19.62 -17.43
C ARG A 108 0.86 -18.30 -16.70
N GLU A 109 2.11 -17.95 -16.43
CA GLU A 109 2.47 -16.61 -15.99
C GLU A 109 1.93 -15.60 -16.99
N VAL A 110 1.26 -14.57 -16.48
CA VAL A 110 0.74 -13.49 -17.29
C VAL A 110 1.36 -12.18 -16.85
N THR A 111 2.15 -11.59 -17.74
CA THR A 111 2.61 -10.21 -17.62
C THR A 111 1.43 -9.27 -17.81
N VAL A 112 1.13 -8.48 -16.78
CA VAL A 112 0.04 -7.49 -16.79
C VAL A 112 0.57 -6.10 -17.07
N ALA A 113 1.70 -5.73 -16.47
CA ALA A 113 2.31 -4.44 -16.71
C ALA A 113 3.83 -4.49 -16.67
N THR A 114 4.47 -3.64 -17.48
CA THR A 114 5.91 -3.43 -17.50
C THR A 114 6.17 -1.93 -17.51
N PHE A 115 6.96 -1.43 -16.56
CA PHE A 115 7.19 -0.01 -16.36
C PHE A 115 8.58 0.30 -15.80
N PRO A 116 9.15 1.49 -16.09
CA PRO A 116 10.39 1.93 -15.46
C PRO A 116 10.17 2.15 -13.97
N SER A 117 11.10 1.64 -13.17
CA SER A 117 11.02 1.60 -11.71
C SER A 117 12.30 2.09 -11.03
N SER A 118 13.19 2.75 -11.75
CA SER A 118 14.34 3.40 -11.13
C SER A 118 14.62 4.66 -11.93
N ILE A 119 14.88 5.75 -11.21
CA ILE A 119 15.19 7.07 -11.78
C ILE A 119 16.65 7.45 -11.57
N GLY A 120 17.42 6.53 -11.01
CA GLY A 120 18.83 6.72 -10.72
C GLY A 120 19.19 7.20 -9.32
N ARG A 121 20.50 7.23 -9.03
CA ARG A 121 21.13 7.46 -7.71
C ARG A 121 20.55 6.58 -6.60
N GLY A 122 20.17 5.34 -6.94
CA GLY A 122 19.58 4.40 -5.98
C GLY A 122 18.14 4.72 -5.55
N VAL A 123 17.46 5.64 -6.23
CA VAL A 123 16.04 5.91 -5.99
C VAL A 123 15.17 4.93 -6.77
N ALA A 124 14.45 4.08 -6.04
CA ALA A 124 13.46 3.16 -6.57
C ALA A 124 12.11 3.31 -5.84
N PRO A 125 10.96 3.08 -6.52
CA PRO A 125 9.67 2.99 -5.89
C PRO A 125 9.67 1.78 -4.97
N ASN A 126 9.06 1.98 -3.81
CA ASN A 126 8.86 0.95 -2.80
C ASN A 126 7.42 0.45 -2.91
N ASN A 127 7.15 -0.26 -4.02
CA ASN A 127 5.83 -0.84 -4.26
C ASN A 127 5.61 -2.02 -3.29
N GLN A 128 4.48 -1.99 -2.60
CA GLN A 128 4.03 -3.03 -1.67
C GLN A 128 2.57 -3.35 -1.99
N LEU A 129 2.36 -4.32 -2.87
CA LEU A 129 1.11 -4.75 -3.47
C LEU A 129 0.02 -4.98 -2.42
N SER A 130 0.36 -5.56 -1.26
CA SER A 130 -0.60 -5.83 -0.19
C SER A 130 -1.33 -4.58 0.33
N ALA A 131 -0.72 -3.39 0.20
CA ALA A 131 -1.34 -2.12 0.56
C ALA A 131 -1.89 -1.34 -0.65
N GLN A 132 -1.60 -1.77 -1.88
CA GLN A 132 -1.79 -0.99 -3.11
C GLN A 132 -2.98 -1.43 -3.96
N PHE A 133 -3.55 -2.61 -3.69
CA PHE A 133 -4.81 -2.99 -4.34
C PHE A 133 -5.98 -2.15 -3.84
N SER A 134 -6.91 -1.85 -4.75
CA SER A 134 -8.24 -1.40 -4.36
C SER A 134 -8.93 -2.49 -3.52
N PRO A 135 -9.91 -2.13 -2.67
CA PRO A 135 -10.54 -3.12 -1.77
C PRO A 135 -11.24 -4.29 -2.47
N ASP A 136 -11.67 -4.08 -3.71
CA ASP A 136 -12.27 -5.08 -4.60
C ASP A 136 -11.24 -5.84 -5.44
N GLY A 137 -9.95 -5.54 -5.29
CA GLY A 137 -8.84 -6.15 -6.05
C GLY A 137 -8.76 -5.74 -7.51
N SER A 138 -9.72 -4.98 -8.05
CA SER A 138 -9.85 -4.72 -9.48
C SER A 138 -8.78 -3.77 -10.03
N ARG A 139 -8.21 -2.93 -9.17
CA ARG A 139 -7.22 -1.90 -9.50
C ARG A 139 -6.01 -1.98 -8.58
N VAL A 140 -4.88 -1.50 -9.06
CA VAL A 140 -3.67 -1.31 -8.25
C VAL A 140 -3.10 0.08 -8.47
N VAL A 141 -2.72 0.77 -7.39
CA VAL A 141 -1.98 2.03 -7.46
C VAL A 141 -0.48 1.76 -7.36
N LEU A 142 0.28 2.16 -8.37
CA LEU A 142 1.72 1.90 -8.47
C LEU A 142 2.51 3.21 -8.48
N SER A 143 3.64 3.21 -7.77
CA SER A 143 4.68 4.22 -7.97
C SER A 143 5.57 3.81 -9.13
N VAL A 144 5.68 4.67 -10.14
CA VAL A 144 6.40 4.38 -11.38
C VAL A 144 7.26 5.58 -11.79
N ALA A 145 8.38 5.33 -12.46
CA ALA A 145 9.21 6.41 -12.99
C ALA A 145 8.56 7.01 -14.25
N LEU A 146 8.25 8.31 -14.20
CA LEU A 146 7.65 9.10 -15.26
C LEU A 146 8.60 10.21 -15.71
N GLY A 147 8.34 10.81 -16.87
CA GLY A 147 9.16 11.89 -17.42
C GLY A 147 10.18 11.42 -18.46
N PRO A 148 10.94 12.36 -19.06
CA PRO A 148 11.94 12.05 -20.05
C PRO A 148 13.18 11.40 -19.41
N GLU A 149 13.91 10.67 -20.22
CA GLU A 149 15.11 9.95 -19.80
C GLU A 149 16.17 10.89 -19.18
N GLY A 150 16.62 10.58 -17.98
CA GLY A 150 17.59 11.39 -17.21
C GLY A 150 16.96 12.51 -16.37
N HIS A 151 15.65 12.70 -16.47
CA HIS A 151 14.89 13.68 -15.68
C HIS A 151 13.61 13.04 -15.11
N GLU A 152 13.67 11.74 -14.81
CA GLU A 152 12.52 11.05 -14.29
C GLU A 152 12.19 11.43 -12.84
N HIS A 153 10.90 11.38 -12.52
CA HIS A 153 10.38 11.46 -11.16
C HIS A 153 9.42 10.30 -10.91
N LEU A 154 9.26 9.88 -9.65
CA LEU A 154 8.23 8.92 -9.30
C LEU A 154 6.85 9.59 -9.36
N GLY A 155 5.98 9.11 -10.24
CA GLY A 155 4.56 9.43 -10.27
C GLY A 155 3.71 8.28 -9.73
N LEU A 156 2.42 8.55 -9.51
CA LEU A 156 1.44 7.52 -9.19
C LEU A 156 0.55 7.23 -10.40
N VAL A 157 0.34 5.96 -10.69
CA VAL A 157 -0.60 5.49 -11.72
C VAL A 157 -1.57 4.50 -11.11
N ILE A 158 -2.79 4.47 -11.63
CA ILE A 158 -3.79 3.44 -11.32
C ILE A 158 -3.91 2.53 -12.54
N LEU A 159 -3.68 1.24 -12.34
CA LEU A 159 -3.88 0.19 -13.34
C LEU A 159 -5.17 -0.57 -13.05
N ASP A 160 -6.07 -0.59 -14.02
CA ASP A 160 -7.25 -1.48 -14.04
C ASP A 160 -6.85 -2.84 -14.60
N LEU A 161 -6.96 -3.89 -13.79
CA LEU A 161 -6.44 -5.23 -14.15
C LEU A 161 -7.25 -5.91 -15.25
N ALA A 162 -8.56 -5.64 -15.31
CA ALA A 162 -9.45 -6.29 -16.26
C ALA A 162 -9.24 -5.75 -17.68
N SER A 163 -9.22 -4.43 -17.83
CA SER A 163 -9.05 -3.74 -19.12
C SER A 163 -7.59 -3.49 -19.49
N GLY A 164 -6.69 -3.46 -18.52
CA GLY A 164 -5.31 -3.00 -18.70
C GLY A 164 -5.19 -1.50 -18.84
N THR A 165 -6.27 -0.75 -18.57
CA THR A 165 -6.24 0.71 -18.65
C THR A 165 -5.35 1.26 -17.55
N VAL A 166 -4.45 2.15 -17.93
CA VAL A 166 -3.56 2.84 -16.99
C VAL A 166 -3.91 4.32 -16.99
N THR A 167 -4.16 4.86 -15.81
CA THR A 167 -4.48 6.26 -15.61
C THR A 167 -3.40 6.90 -14.74
N GLU A 168 -2.83 8.01 -15.19
CA GLU A 168 -1.93 8.81 -14.36
C GLU A 168 -2.74 9.49 -13.25
N LEU A 169 -2.44 9.16 -11.99
CA LEU A 169 -3.12 9.75 -10.82
C LEU A 169 -2.44 11.07 -10.43
N LEU A 170 -1.11 11.05 -10.30
CA LEU A 170 -0.29 12.21 -9.91
C LEU A 170 1.05 12.19 -10.64
N SER A 171 1.41 13.32 -11.24
CA SER A 171 2.71 13.55 -11.88
C SER A 171 3.07 15.02 -11.83
N ASP A 172 4.10 15.34 -11.05
CA ASP A 172 4.69 16.67 -10.94
C ASP A 172 6.22 16.47 -10.95
N PRO A 173 6.94 16.98 -11.96
CA PRO A 173 8.39 16.84 -12.06
C PRO A 173 9.18 17.40 -10.87
N ALA A 174 8.57 18.25 -10.04
CA ALA A 174 9.20 18.76 -8.82
C ALA A 174 9.18 17.76 -7.67
N TYR A 175 8.35 16.71 -7.73
CA TYR A 175 8.13 15.78 -6.63
C TYR A 175 8.21 14.31 -7.04
N HIS A 176 8.73 13.51 -6.12
CA HIS A 176 8.54 12.06 -6.12
C HIS A 176 7.34 11.72 -5.26
N TYR A 177 6.46 10.89 -5.80
CA TYR A 177 5.35 10.27 -5.10
C TYR A 177 5.63 8.77 -4.91
N ASP A 178 5.62 8.31 -3.67
CA ASP A 178 5.93 6.94 -3.34
C ASP A 178 5.04 6.39 -2.23
N THR A 179 5.22 5.11 -1.93
CA THR A 179 4.54 4.41 -0.84
C THR A 179 3.01 4.57 -0.80
N PRO A 180 2.29 4.47 -1.93
CA PRO A 180 0.83 4.60 -1.90
C PRO A 180 0.21 3.44 -1.12
N ALA A 181 -0.94 3.73 -0.50
CA ALA A 181 -1.82 2.72 0.09
C ALA A 181 -3.29 3.10 -0.13
N TRP A 182 -4.07 2.15 -0.64
CA TRP A 182 -5.51 2.31 -0.87
C TRP A 182 -6.27 2.14 0.46
N SER A 183 -7.22 3.04 0.72
CA SER A 183 -8.09 2.92 1.90
C SER A 183 -9.01 1.70 1.78
N PRO A 184 -9.37 1.03 2.88
CA PRO A 184 -10.15 -0.21 2.81
C PRO A 184 -11.62 -0.01 2.39
N ASP A 185 -12.09 1.24 2.30
CA ASP A 185 -13.39 1.62 1.72
C ASP A 185 -13.30 2.07 0.26
N GLY A 186 -12.09 2.19 -0.28
CA GLY A 186 -11.85 2.48 -1.69
C GLY A 186 -11.85 3.97 -2.03
N GLY A 187 -12.19 4.85 -1.07
CA GLY A 187 -12.40 6.27 -1.33
C GLY A 187 -11.13 7.10 -1.42
N TRP A 188 -9.99 6.58 -0.92
CA TRP A 188 -8.78 7.37 -0.75
C TRP A 188 -7.50 6.57 -1.03
N ILE A 189 -6.47 7.28 -1.47
CA ILE A 189 -5.09 6.81 -1.53
C ILE A 189 -4.24 7.78 -0.72
N ILE A 190 -3.54 7.27 0.30
CA ILE A 190 -2.52 8.01 1.04
C ILE A 190 -1.14 7.63 0.49
N TYR A 191 -0.22 8.59 0.41
CA TYR A 191 1.10 8.42 -0.22
C TYR A 191 2.14 9.36 0.38
N GLY A 192 3.41 9.00 0.21
CA GLY A 192 4.55 9.87 0.48
C GLY A 192 4.83 10.81 -0.69
N ARG A 193 5.21 12.05 -0.39
CA ARG A 193 5.68 13.06 -1.34
C ARG A 193 7.02 13.59 -0.86
N ARG A 194 7.96 13.84 -1.78
CA ARG A 194 9.24 14.51 -1.48
C ARG A 194 9.79 15.25 -2.70
N SER A 195 10.54 16.30 -2.47
CA SER A 195 11.23 17.08 -3.51
C SER A 195 12.20 16.20 -4.32
N VAL A 196 12.17 16.35 -5.65
CA VAL A 196 13.16 15.74 -6.57
C VAL A 196 14.54 16.37 -6.42
N VAL A 197 14.59 17.66 -6.05
CA VAL A 197 15.83 18.46 -6.06
C VAL A 197 16.79 18.04 -4.94
N ASP A 198 16.27 17.87 -3.74
CA ASP A 198 17.06 17.71 -2.51
C ASP A 198 16.48 16.66 -1.56
N GLY A 199 15.38 15.99 -1.93
CA GLY A 199 14.70 15.02 -1.06
C GLY A 199 13.98 15.64 0.14
N SER A 200 13.94 16.97 0.24
CA SER A 200 13.19 17.70 1.27
C SER A 200 11.68 17.57 1.08
N ASP A 201 10.90 18.25 1.92
CA ASP A 201 9.42 18.18 1.89
C ASP A 201 8.87 16.75 1.99
N SER A 202 9.61 15.86 2.69
CA SER A 202 9.16 14.49 2.89
C SER A 202 7.92 14.48 3.78
N SER A 203 6.77 14.27 3.18
CA SER A 203 5.46 14.47 3.81
C SER A 203 4.44 13.46 3.31
N LEU A 204 3.38 13.24 4.09
CA LEU A 204 2.26 12.40 3.69
C LEU A 204 1.12 13.23 3.14
N TRP A 205 0.51 12.73 2.09
CA TRP A 205 -0.58 13.36 1.37
C TRP A 205 -1.65 12.32 1.06
N ILE A 206 -2.88 12.79 0.83
CA ILE A 206 -4.01 11.92 0.52
C ILE A 206 -4.82 12.50 -0.63
N ALA A 207 -5.26 11.64 -1.54
CA ALA A 207 -6.03 12.00 -2.71
C ALA A 207 -7.14 10.97 -2.95
N PRO A 208 -8.26 11.33 -3.58
CA PRO A 208 -9.20 10.34 -4.10
C PRO A 208 -8.54 9.54 -5.24
N PRO A 209 -9.03 8.32 -5.57
CA PRO A 209 -8.45 7.47 -6.60
C PRO A 209 -8.85 7.88 -8.02
N GLU A 210 -8.86 9.18 -8.29
CA GLU A 210 -9.28 9.76 -9.55
C GLU A 210 -8.26 10.83 -9.98
N PRO A 211 -7.92 10.92 -11.28
CA PRO A 211 -6.84 11.78 -11.77
C PRO A 211 -7.12 13.28 -11.57
N PHE A 212 -6.07 14.05 -11.28
CA PHE A 212 -6.12 15.52 -11.16
C PHE A 212 -7.10 16.08 -10.11
N HIS A 213 -7.53 15.26 -9.15
CA HIS A 213 -8.44 15.68 -8.09
C HIS A 213 -7.71 16.23 -6.85
N ASN A 214 -8.51 16.84 -5.96
CA ASN A 214 -8.16 17.57 -4.74
C ASN A 214 -7.22 16.82 -3.76
N GLN A 215 -5.93 16.69 -4.08
CA GLN A 215 -4.93 16.24 -3.12
C GLN A 215 -4.94 17.13 -1.86
N ARG A 216 -4.84 16.51 -0.70
CA ARG A 216 -4.90 17.16 0.62
C ARG A 216 -3.60 16.86 1.36
N GLY A 217 -3.00 17.90 1.91
CA GLY A 217 -1.77 17.80 2.70
C GLY A 217 -0.94 19.08 2.68
N PRO A 218 0.28 19.05 3.26
CA PRO A 218 0.85 17.87 3.92
C PRO A 218 0.10 17.52 5.20
N LEU A 219 -0.31 16.26 5.33
CA LEU A 219 -0.99 15.74 6.52
C LEU A 219 -0.05 15.81 7.73
N ILE A 220 1.16 15.29 7.51
CA ILE A 220 2.31 15.34 8.42
C ILE A 220 3.60 15.43 7.59
N THR A 221 4.62 16.08 8.14
CA THR A 221 5.94 16.23 7.51
C THR A 221 7.01 15.58 8.39
N ALA A 222 7.94 14.89 7.76
CA ALA A 222 9.09 14.30 8.42
C ALA A 222 10.05 15.38 8.94
N PRO A 223 10.72 15.14 10.08
CA PRO A 223 11.79 16.01 10.54
C PRO A 223 12.94 16.07 9.53
N PRO A 224 13.83 17.07 9.60
CA PRO A 224 15.01 17.16 8.72
C PRO A 224 15.83 15.86 8.73
N GLY A 225 16.12 15.32 7.55
CA GLY A 225 16.82 14.04 7.38
C GLY A 225 15.96 12.78 7.58
N GLY A 226 14.72 12.94 8.06
CA GLY A 226 13.72 11.88 8.12
C GLY A 226 13.04 11.65 6.78
N ARG A 227 12.28 10.55 6.69
CA ARG A 227 11.45 10.22 5.53
C ARG A 227 10.10 9.71 5.99
N ALA A 228 9.05 10.28 5.40
CA ALA A 228 7.69 9.85 5.63
C ALA A 228 7.35 8.63 4.76
N TYR A 229 6.88 7.57 5.39
CA TYR A 229 6.44 6.33 4.74
C TYR A 229 5.04 5.97 5.22
N VAL A 230 4.24 5.44 4.30
CA VAL A 230 2.99 4.76 4.62
C VAL A 230 3.28 3.27 4.67
N TYR A 231 2.80 2.54 5.67
CA TYR A 231 2.86 1.08 5.70
C TYR A 231 1.54 0.46 5.22
N GLY A 232 0.41 1.05 5.62
CA GLY A 232 -0.91 0.64 5.17
C GLY A 232 -2.02 1.17 6.08
N TRP A 233 -3.25 0.88 5.70
CA TRP A 233 -4.44 1.24 6.48
C TRP A 233 -4.75 0.15 7.50
N MET A 234 -4.97 0.56 8.75
CA MET A 234 -5.41 -0.36 9.80
C MET A 234 -6.94 -0.55 9.77
N ASP A 235 -7.67 0.52 9.41
CA ASP A 235 -9.10 0.56 9.11
C ASP A 235 -9.41 1.75 8.18
N ASN A 236 -10.67 2.14 8.04
CA ASN A 236 -11.07 3.28 7.19
C ASN A 236 -10.68 4.66 7.76
N ARG A 237 -10.07 4.72 8.95
CA ARG A 237 -9.77 5.97 9.66
C ARG A 237 -8.34 6.09 10.15
N THR A 238 -7.61 4.99 10.30
CA THR A 238 -6.25 4.97 10.82
C THR A 238 -5.27 4.36 9.84
N VAL A 239 -4.10 4.99 9.74
CA VAL A 239 -2.99 4.58 8.88
C VAL A 239 -1.75 4.36 9.75
N LEU A 240 -1.04 3.27 9.50
CA LEU A 240 0.30 3.06 10.04
C LEU A 240 1.30 3.75 9.13
N VAL A 241 2.11 4.62 9.73
CA VAL A 241 3.09 5.45 9.04
C VAL A 241 4.39 5.47 9.81
N SER A 242 5.40 6.12 9.26
CA SER A 242 6.60 6.50 10.00
C SER A 242 7.19 7.76 9.37
N ARG A 243 7.81 8.62 10.18
CA ARG A 243 8.48 9.84 9.69
C ARG A 243 9.99 9.88 9.96
N SER A 244 10.50 8.90 10.68
CA SER A 244 11.93 8.69 10.95
C SER A 244 12.22 7.20 10.96
N SER A 245 13.47 6.78 10.90
CA SER A 245 13.83 5.36 11.05
C SER A 245 13.64 4.83 12.48
N GLU A 246 13.04 5.61 13.38
CA GLU A 246 13.11 5.33 14.81
C GLU A 246 11.81 4.74 15.37
N HIS A 247 10.63 5.01 14.80
CA HIS A 247 9.36 4.51 15.36
C HIS A 247 8.28 4.33 14.28
N TYR A 248 7.36 3.39 14.51
CA TYR A 248 6.07 3.39 13.81
C TYR A 248 5.15 4.41 14.48
N GLU A 249 4.33 5.07 13.69
CA GLU A 249 3.37 6.08 14.14
C GLU A 249 1.99 5.73 13.57
N VAL A 250 0.93 6.08 14.30
CA VAL A 250 -0.43 5.96 13.79
C VAL A 250 -1.02 7.33 13.55
N LEU A 251 -1.54 7.51 12.34
CA LEU A 251 -2.14 8.74 11.85
C LEU A 251 -3.64 8.53 11.59
N GLU A 252 -4.45 9.47 12.06
CA GLU A 252 -5.85 9.63 11.63
C GLU A 252 -5.93 10.78 10.63
N PRO A 253 -6.01 10.53 9.30
CA PRO A 253 -5.84 11.58 8.28
C PRO A 253 -7.13 12.39 8.03
N PHE A 254 -8.11 12.35 8.94
CA PHE A 254 -9.42 12.97 8.76
C PHE A 254 -9.75 13.96 9.88
N SER A 255 -10.35 15.08 9.50
CA SER A 255 -10.96 16.03 10.43
C SER A 255 -12.38 15.58 10.85
N VAL A 256 -12.95 16.29 11.82
CA VAL A 256 -14.36 16.12 12.20
C VAL A 256 -15.25 16.20 10.94
N GLY A 257 -16.08 15.18 10.73
CA GLY A 257 -16.92 15.05 9.54
C GLY A 257 -16.37 14.13 8.44
N GLY A 258 -15.20 13.52 8.63
CA GLY A 258 -14.66 12.49 7.71
C GLY A 258 -14.03 13.05 6.43
N ILE A 259 -13.77 14.35 6.39
CA ILE A 259 -13.04 15.00 5.29
C ILE A 259 -11.54 14.90 5.61
N PRO A 260 -10.67 14.55 4.63
CA PRO A 260 -9.24 14.57 4.87
C PRO A 260 -8.78 15.95 5.34
N CYS A 261 -8.01 15.97 6.42
CA CYS A 261 -7.45 17.20 6.94
C CYS A 261 -6.46 17.82 5.96
N GLN A 262 -6.26 19.13 5.99
CA GLN A 262 -5.13 19.77 5.28
C GLN A 262 -3.83 19.63 6.07
N SER A 263 -3.95 19.54 7.40
CA SER A 263 -2.93 19.15 8.36
C SER A 263 -3.69 18.50 9.52
N CYS A 264 -3.34 17.26 9.86
CA CYS A 264 -3.93 16.55 11.01
C CYS A 264 -3.08 16.88 12.23
N PRO A 265 -3.69 17.02 13.42
CA PRO A 265 -3.27 18.02 14.39
C PRO A 265 -1.76 17.97 14.71
N PRO A 266 -1.12 19.13 14.91
CA PRO A 266 0.34 19.26 15.03
C PRO A 266 0.91 18.56 16.30
N PRO A 267 2.24 18.42 16.43
CA PRO A 267 3.02 17.19 16.20
C PRO A 267 2.88 16.06 17.24
N GLU A 268 2.11 16.21 18.33
CA GLU A 268 2.02 15.18 19.40
C GLU A 268 0.59 14.68 19.67
N ASP A 269 -0.45 15.47 19.40
CA ASP A 269 -1.79 15.16 19.94
C ASP A 269 -2.57 14.07 19.18
N SER A 270 -2.29 13.81 17.89
CA SER A 270 -2.89 12.70 17.14
C SER A 270 -1.97 11.51 16.90
N LEU A 271 -0.66 11.71 17.03
CA LEU A 271 0.31 10.70 16.67
C LEU A 271 0.60 9.84 17.89
N ARG A 272 0.40 8.54 17.72
CA ARG A 272 0.73 7.55 18.74
C ARG A 272 1.91 6.74 18.22
N SER A 273 3.07 6.95 18.84
CA SER A 273 4.25 6.14 18.56
C SER A 273 4.05 4.72 19.09
N ILE A 274 4.50 3.74 18.31
CA ILE A 274 4.48 2.32 18.65
C ILE A 274 5.92 1.81 18.66
N GLY A 275 6.40 1.43 19.85
CA GLY A 275 7.59 0.59 20.03
C GLY A 275 8.95 1.22 19.71
N GLY A 276 9.97 0.36 19.56
CA GLY A 276 11.39 0.67 19.34
C GLY A 276 11.78 1.01 17.90
N LEU A 277 13.08 0.91 17.58
CA LEU A 277 13.65 1.28 16.28
C LEU A 277 13.02 0.46 15.14
N THR A 278 12.57 1.13 14.09
CA THR A 278 11.99 0.46 12.92
C THR A 278 13.09 0.01 11.96
N LEU A 279 12.96 -1.20 11.42
CA LEU A 279 13.82 -1.62 10.31
C LEU A 279 13.48 -0.86 9.03
N GLN A 280 14.49 -0.64 8.18
CA GLN A 280 14.30 -0.02 6.88
C GLN A 280 13.51 -0.95 5.95
N GLY A 281 12.37 -0.48 5.44
CA GLY A 281 11.52 -1.21 4.49
C GLY A 281 10.06 -1.23 4.94
N ARG A 282 9.10 -1.23 4.00
CA ARG A 282 7.67 -1.25 4.36
C ARG A 282 7.12 -2.65 4.65
N ASP A 283 7.86 -3.67 4.27
CA ASP A 283 7.49 -5.06 4.50
C ASP A 283 7.86 -5.55 5.91
N SER A 284 8.36 -4.68 6.77
CA SER A 284 8.64 -4.94 8.19
C SER A 284 7.40 -4.97 9.08
N ALA A 285 6.22 -4.59 8.55
CA ALA A 285 4.95 -4.62 9.29
C ALA A 285 3.81 -5.21 8.45
N ASP A 286 2.77 -5.68 9.14
CA ASP A 286 1.51 -6.08 8.55
C ASP A 286 0.33 -5.72 9.46
N LEU A 287 -0.82 -5.46 8.83
CA LEU A 287 -2.01 -4.90 9.45
C LEU A 287 -3.23 -5.73 9.12
N ARG A 288 -4.15 -5.82 10.08
CA ARG A 288 -5.46 -6.44 9.85
C ARG A 288 -6.56 -5.76 10.67
N ARG A 289 -7.81 -6.04 10.29
CA ARG A 289 -8.99 -5.47 10.99
C ARG A 289 -9.24 -6.13 12.35
N ALA A 290 -9.01 -7.44 12.47
CA ALA A 290 -9.24 -8.19 13.71
C ALA A 290 -8.08 -7.99 14.70
N ALA A 291 -8.36 -7.95 16.00
CA ALA A 291 -7.30 -7.98 17.02
C ALA A 291 -6.61 -9.36 17.06
N PRO A 292 -5.30 -9.46 17.34
CA PRO A 292 -4.30 -8.38 17.30
C PRO A 292 -4.19 -7.73 15.91
N ARG A 293 -4.23 -6.40 15.83
CA ARG A 293 -4.38 -5.65 14.57
C ARG A 293 -3.06 -5.36 13.87
N PHE A 294 -1.97 -5.42 14.62
CA PHE A 294 -0.65 -4.98 14.20
C PHE A 294 0.37 -6.05 14.53
N ILE A 295 1.24 -6.33 13.57
CA ILE A 295 2.49 -7.06 13.76
C ILE A 295 3.60 -6.30 13.08
N ALA A 296 4.76 -6.20 13.72
CA ALA A 296 5.93 -5.63 13.08
C ALA A 296 7.22 -6.17 13.65
N VAL A 297 8.28 -6.01 12.85
CA VAL A 297 9.67 -6.21 13.27
C VAL A 297 10.20 -4.92 13.86
N PHE A 298 10.94 -5.07 14.96
CA PHE A 298 11.64 -4.00 15.67
C PHE A 298 13.12 -4.36 15.79
N GLU A 299 13.96 -3.34 15.80
CA GLU A 299 15.32 -3.42 16.28
C GLU A 299 15.31 -2.99 17.77
N GLU A 300 15.59 -3.95 18.67
CA GLU A 300 15.47 -3.74 20.11
C GLU A 300 16.52 -2.75 20.65
N ASP A 301 17.69 -2.70 20.01
CA ASP A 301 18.76 -1.78 20.34
C ASP A 301 19.66 -1.50 19.14
N ARG A 302 20.50 -0.46 19.22
CA ARG A 302 21.51 -0.15 18.19
C ARG A 302 22.61 -1.22 18.07
N THR A 303 22.47 -2.36 18.73
CA THR A 303 23.37 -3.52 18.56
C THR A 303 22.89 -4.44 17.43
N GLY A 304 21.68 -4.25 16.91
CA GLY A 304 21.14 -4.97 15.76
C GLY A 304 20.24 -6.16 16.11
N ARG A 305 19.87 -6.36 17.38
CA ARG A 305 18.95 -7.45 17.74
C ARG A 305 17.54 -7.18 17.22
N ALA A 306 16.98 -8.14 16.52
CA ALA A 306 15.63 -8.04 15.95
C ALA A 306 14.59 -8.78 16.80
N SER A 307 13.40 -8.18 16.93
CA SER A 307 12.24 -8.78 17.55
C SER A 307 11.00 -8.66 16.67
N ILE A 308 10.02 -9.54 16.88
CA ILE A 308 8.67 -9.39 16.34
C ILE A 308 7.72 -9.16 17.50
N GLU A 309 6.95 -8.09 17.40
CA GLU A 309 5.95 -7.71 18.39
C GLU A 309 4.58 -7.58 17.74
N VAL A 310 3.54 -7.85 18.53
CA VAL A 310 2.14 -7.70 18.12
C VAL A 310 1.40 -6.77 19.06
N ALA A 311 0.40 -6.06 18.54
CA ALA A 311 -0.47 -5.21 19.33
C ALA A 311 -1.93 -5.29 18.85
N ASP A 312 -2.86 -5.09 19.78
CA ASP A 312 -4.30 -5.02 19.48
C ASP A 312 -4.70 -3.72 18.76
N GLY A 313 -3.79 -2.76 18.69
CA GLY A 313 -3.94 -1.50 18.00
C GLY A 313 -2.95 -0.45 18.51
N PRO A 314 -3.08 0.80 18.06
CA PRO A 314 -2.14 1.89 18.39
C PRO A 314 -2.10 2.27 19.87
N ALA A 315 -3.18 1.95 20.60
CA ALA A 315 -3.32 2.18 22.04
C ALA A 315 -3.17 0.90 22.86
N GLY A 316 -3.05 -0.25 22.19
CA GLY A 316 -2.90 -1.55 22.85
C GLY A 316 -1.46 -1.73 23.33
N GLY A 317 -1.28 -2.40 24.47
CA GLY A 317 0.05 -2.81 24.91
C GLY A 317 0.70 -3.73 23.88
N MET A 318 1.97 -3.49 23.58
CA MET A 318 2.75 -4.38 22.73
C MET A 318 3.10 -5.66 23.48
N SER A 319 3.13 -6.78 22.76
CA SER A 319 3.57 -8.06 23.29
C SER A 319 4.66 -8.64 22.41
N LEU A 320 5.83 -8.84 23.01
CA LEU A 320 6.98 -9.52 22.40
C LEU A 320 6.62 -10.97 22.05
N ARG A 321 6.82 -11.37 20.80
CA ARG A 321 6.50 -12.73 20.30
C ARG A 321 7.73 -13.50 19.87
N VAL A 322 8.63 -12.86 19.13
CA VAL A 322 9.91 -13.43 18.73
C VAL A 322 11.00 -12.48 19.19
N ASN A 323 12.03 -13.00 19.85
CA ASN A 323 13.21 -12.24 20.24
C ASN A 323 14.45 -13.01 19.80
N GLU A 324 15.24 -12.44 18.91
CA GLU A 324 16.49 -13.04 18.46
C GLU A 324 17.64 -12.62 19.38
N PRO A 325 18.31 -13.58 20.04
CA PRO A 325 19.42 -13.25 20.93
C PRO A 325 20.69 -12.84 20.17
N ASP A 326 20.82 -13.28 18.91
CA ASP A 326 21.98 -13.01 18.06
C ASP A 326 21.71 -11.76 17.20
N PRO A 327 22.48 -10.66 17.36
CA PRO A 327 22.31 -9.44 16.58
C PRO A 327 22.63 -9.60 15.08
N SER A 328 23.25 -10.72 14.69
CA SER A 328 23.49 -11.03 13.26
C SER A 328 22.31 -11.75 12.61
N THR A 329 21.32 -12.16 13.40
CA THR A 329 20.07 -12.75 12.89
C THR A 329 19.07 -11.64 12.58
N ARG A 330 18.53 -11.67 11.37
CA ARG A 330 17.56 -10.69 10.88
C ARG A 330 16.18 -11.33 10.72
N LEU A 331 15.15 -10.55 11.03
CA LEU A 331 13.74 -10.93 10.88
C LEU A 331 13.09 -10.02 9.83
N PHE A 332 12.27 -10.60 8.96
CA PHE A 332 11.60 -9.86 7.88
C PHE A 332 10.19 -10.37 7.62
N ARG A 333 9.39 -9.52 6.97
CA ARG A 333 8.10 -9.87 6.35
C ARG A 333 7.15 -10.64 7.27
N PRO A 334 6.85 -10.13 8.48
CA PRO A 334 5.75 -10.69 9.25
C PRO A 334 4.45 -10.52 8.46
N ARG A 335 3.66 -11.59 8.32
CA ARG A 335 2.38 -11.60 7.61
C ARG A 335 1.32 -12.36 8.38
N TRP A 336 0.21 -11.69 8.68
CA TRP A 336 -0.93 -12.32 9.34
C TRP A 336 -1.53 -13.40 8.45
N ARG A 337 -1.81 -14.55 9.05
CA ARG A 337 -2.62 -15.57 8.41
C ARG A 337 -4.07 -15.11 8.35
N PRO A 338 -4.72 -15.11 7.16
CA PRO A 338 -6.13 -14.78 7.06
C PRO A 338 -6.99 -15.64 7.99
N GLY A 339 -7.84 -14.99 8.80
CA GLY A 339 -8.82 -15.66 9.65
C GLY A 339 -8.30 -16.35 10.91
N THR A 340 -7.00 -16.35 11.20
CA THR A 340 -6.43 -16.95 12.42
C THR A 340 -5.49 -15.99 13.16
N ASP A 341 -5.02 -16.35 14.35
CA ASP A 341 -4.00 -15.58 15.10
C ASP A 341 -2.56 -16.02 14.77
N ASP A 342 -2.36 -16.77 13.69
CA ASP A 342 -1.01 -17.17 13.25
C ASP A 342 -0.39 -16.09 12.36
N PHE A 343 0.93 -16.04 12.31
CA PHE A 343 1.66 -15.23 11.34
C PHE A 343 2.87 -15.97 10.78
N LEU A 344 3.21 -15.64 9.55
CA LEU A 344 4.41 -16.07 8.84
C LEU A 344 5.50 -15.02 9.05
N PHE A 345 6.76 -15.44 9.13
CA PHE A 345 7.91 -14.53 9.06
C PHE A 345 9.13 -15.23 8.46
N THR A 346 10.04 -14.42 7.93
CA THR A 346 11.35 -14.87 7.44
C THR A 346 12.41 -14.61 8.50
N ARG A 347 13.27 -15.61 8.74
CA ARG A 347 14.46 -15.48 9.59
C ARG A 347 15.70 -15.82 8.78
N GLU A 348 16.68 -14.93 8.83
CA GLU A 348 17.97 -15.08 8.17
C GLU A 348 19.08 -14.99 9.21
N GLY A 349 19.84 -16.07 9.37
CA GLY A 349 20.96 -16.12 10.31
C GLY A 349 22.27 -15.57 9.73
N PRO A 350 23.35 -15.52 10.53
CA PRO A 350 24.67 -15.10 10.05
C PRO A 350 25.30 -16.05 9.03
N GLY A 351 26.16 -15.49 8.18
CA GLY A 351 27.00 -16.24 7.24
C GLY A 351 26.17 -16.99 6.19
N ASP A 352 26.59 -18.20 5.84
CA ASP A 352 25.93 -19.05 4.84
C ASP A 352 24.81 -19.92 5.45
N MET A 353 24.22 -19.46 6.56
CA MET A 353 23.11 -20.18 7.17
C MET A 353 21.86 -20.08 6.29
N PRO A 354 21.09 -21.18 6.14
CA PRO A 354 19.91 -21.15 5.30
C PRO A 354 18.85 -20.21 5.88
N VAL A 355 18.26 -19.41 4.99
CA VAL A 355 17.09 -18.57 5.26
C VAL A 355 15.89 -19.48 5.51
N GLY A 356 15.15 -19.24 6.59
CA GLY A 356 13.97 -20.04 6.94
C GLY A 356 12.68 -19.25 6.92
N LEU A 357 11.60 -19.92 6.49
CA LEU A 357 10.22 -19.47 6.67
C LEU A 357 9.61 -20.17 7.87
N PHE A 358 8.97 -19.39 8.74
CA PHE A 358 8.44 -19.88 10.01
C PHE A 358 7.01 -19.38 10.23
N VAL A 359 6.17 -20.23 10.83
CA VAL A 359 4.83 -19.88 11.30
C VAL A 359 4.83 -19.83 12.82
N PHE A 360 4.24 -18.79 13.39
CA PHE A 360 4.14 -18.61 14.84
C PHE A 360 2.75 -18.16 15.23
N HIS A 361 2.28 -18.63 16.38
CA HIS A 361 0.98 -18.25 16.92
C HIS A 361 1.10 -16.98 17.77
N ALA A 362 0.26 -15.96 17.54
CA ALA A 362 0.39 -14.66 18.20
C ALA A 362 0.19 -14.69 19.72
N ARG A 363 -0.30 -15.78 20.32
CA ARG A 363 -0.37 -15.90 21.79
C ARG A 363 0.90 -16.51 22.40
N GLY A 364 1.88 -16.89 21.58
CA GLY A 364 3.11 -17.56 21.99
C GLY A 364 3.12 -19.04 21.61
N GLY A 365 4.22 -19.71 21.94
CA GLY A 365 4.49 -21.11 21.57
C GLY A 365 5.84 -21.25 20.89
N ALA A 366 6.09 -22.42 20.29
CA ALA A 366 7.26 -22.63 19.47
C ALA A 366 6.94 -22.33 17.99
N PRO A 367 7.85 -21.67 17.24
CA PRO A 367 7.67 -21.50 15.80
C PRO A 367 7.71 -22.85 15.09
N THR A 368 6.79 -23.05 14.14
CA THR A 368 6.83 -24.16 13.19
C THR A 368 7.73 -23.77 12.03
N THR A 369 8.69 -24.62 11.66
CA THR A 369 9.50 -24.39 10.46
C THR A 369 8.72 -24.86 9.24
N VAL A 370 8.51 -23.98 8.27
CA VAL A 370 7.86 -24.31 6.99
C VAL A 370 8.90 -24.87 6.01
N THR A 371 9.99 -24.13 5.78
CA THR A 371 11.07 -24.53 4.88
C THR A 371 12.37 -23.79 5.20
N ARG A 372 13.50 -24.27 4.67
CA ARG A 372 14.82 -23.64 4.77
C ARG A 372 15.52 -23.70 3.42
N GLN A 373 16.04 -22.57 2.95
CA GLN A 373 16.66 -22.43 1.64
C GLN A 373 17.98 -21.66 1.71
N GLN A 374 18.84 -21.87 0.73
CA GLN A 374 20.14 -21.17 0.60
C GLN A 374 20.01 -19.82 -0.12
N VAL A 375 18.78 -19.33 -0.28
CA VAL A 375 18.45 -18.08 -0.97
C VAL A 375 17.43 -17.31 -0.15
N SER A 376 17.36 -16.00 -0.35
CA SER A 376 16.29 -15.17 0.23
C SER A 376 14.92 -15.66 -0.21
N LEU A 377 13.91 -15.50 0.65
CA LEU A 377 12.56 -16.00 0.43
C LEU A 377 11.55 -14.85 0.54
N TYR A 378 10.71 -14.72 -0.49
CA TYR A 378 9.50 -13.92 -0.44
C TYR A 378 8.33 -14.86 -0.24
N ALA A 379 7.46 -14.57 0.73
CA ALA A 379 6.34 -15.43 1.02
C ALA A 379 5.14 -14.64 1.53
N ASP A 380 3.95 -15.19 1.31
CA ASP A 380 2.68 -14.71 1.85
C ASP A 380 1.71 -15.88 1.96
N TRP A 381 0.63 -15.67 2.72
CA TRP A 381 -0.46 -16.62 2.79
C TRP A 381 -1.27 -16.63 1.49
N THR A 382 -1.82 -17.78 1.15
CA THR A 382 -2.96 -17.85 0.22
C THR A 382 -4.14 -17.02 0.77
N PRO A 383 -5.03 -16.50 -0.08
CA PRO A 383 -6.16 -15.69 0.39
C PRO A 383 -7.10 -16.41 1.36
N SER A 384 -7.18 -17.76 1.31
CA SER A 384 -7.91 -18.54 2.32
C SER A 384 -7.14 -18.77 3.61
N GLY A 385 -5.81 -18.59 3.61
CA GLY A 385 -4.93 -18.91 4.72
C GLY A 385 -4.59 -20.39 4.86
N ASP A 386 -4.97 -21.25 3.93
CA ASP A 386 -4.74 -22.70 4.05
C ASP A 386 -3.29 -23.12 3.73
N GLU A 387 -2.70 -22.44 2.75
CA GLU A 387 -1.33 -22.66 2.29
C GLU A 387 -0.52 -21.35 2.33
N ILE A 388 0.79 -21.48 2.26
CA ILE A 388 1.77 -20.41 2.10
C ILE A 388 2.31 -20.50 0.68
N VAL A 389 2.33 -19.37 -0.02
CA VAL A 389 2.99 -19.24 -1.33
C VAL A 389 4.35 -18.59 -1.09
N TRP A 390 5.40 -19.13 -1.68
CA TRP A 390 6.73 -18.56 -1.58
C TRP A 390 7.52 -18.64 -2.89
N VAL A 391 8.47 -17.73 -3.02
CA VAL A 391 9.31 -17.55 -4.21
C VAL A 391 10.76 -17.35 -3.78
N GLU A 392 11.65 -18.04 -4.47
CA GLU A 392 13.10 -17.87 -4.35
C GLU A 392 13.49 -16.44 -4.79
N GLY A 393 14.40 -15.80 -4.04
CA GLY A 393 14.85 -14.42 -4.24
C GLY A 393 15.71 -14.21 -5.50
N PRO A 394 16.79 -13.40 -5.44
CA PRO A 394 17.67 -13.18 -6.59
C PRO A 394 18.30 -14.50 -7.07
N SER A 395 17.78 -15.08 -8.14
CA SER A 395 18.28 -16.33 -8.72
C SER A 395 18.20 -16.29 -10.26
N ILE A 396 19.00 -17.13 -10.91
CA ILE A 396 19.00 -17.34 -12.37
C ILE A 396 17.78 -18.15 -12.86
N GLY A 397 16.80 -18.40 -12.01
CA GLY A 397 15.56 -19.11 -12.28
C GLY A 397 14.70 -19.11 -11.02
N SER A 398 13.41 -18.84 -11.15
CA SER A 398 12.50 -18.65 -10.02
C SER A 398 11.43 -19.74 -10.04
N ALA A 399 11.23 -20.38 -8.89
CA ALA A 399 10.09 -21.25 -8.68
C ALA A 399 9.12 -20.57 -7.73
N ILE A 400 7.85 -20.51 -8.14
CA ILE A 400 6.74 -20.21 -7.25
C ILE A 400 6.25 -21.54 -6.69
N ARG A 401 6.29 -21.65 -5.38
CA ARG A 401 5.94 -22.85 -4.64
C ARG A 401 4.82 -22.55 -3.67
N VAL A 402 4.07 -23.58 -3.33
CA VAL A 402 3.06 -23.53 -2.29
C VAL A 402 3.22 -24.72 -1.37
N VAL A 403 2.97 -24.49 -0.10
CA VAL A 403 3.22 -25.45 0.98
C VAL A 403 2.22 -25.20 2.10
N ARG A 404 1.85 -26.25 2.85
CA ARG A 404 1.00 -26.08 4.02
C ARG A 404 1.73 -25.36 5.15
N ALA A 405 0.98 -24.79 6.08
CA ALA A 405 1.52 -24.10 7.26
C ALA A 405 2.46 -24.98 8.12
N ASP A 406 2.30 -26.31 8.06
CA ASP A 406 3.14 -27.28 8.76
C ASP A 406 4.40 -27.71 7.98
N GLY A 407 4.63 -27.13 6.80
CA GLY A 407 5.76 -27.47 5.91
C GLY A 407 5.52 -28.69 5.02
N THR A 408 4.37 -29.36 5.13
CA THR A 408 4.07 -30.55 4.32
C THR A 408 3.43 -30.20 2.97
N GLY A 409 3.53 -31.14 2.03
CA GLY A 409 2.82 -31.05 0.75
C GLY A 409 3.33 -29.94 -0.17
N GLU A 410 4.60 -29.55 -0.06
CA GLU A 410 5.20 -28.58 -0.97
C GLU A 410 5.05 -29.02 -2.43
N ARG A 411 4.61 -28.08 -3.28
CA ARG A 411 4.48 -28.27 -4.72
C ARG A 411 4.87 -27.00 -5.46
N VAL A 412 5.45 -27.17 -6.65
CA VAL A 412 5.75 -26.07 -7.58
C VAL A 412 4.49 -25.75 -8.38
N ILE A 413 4.08 -24.49 -8.42
CA ILE A 413 2.95 -24.02 -9.26
C ILE A 413 3.43 -23.40 -10.57
N HIS A 414 4.59 -22.77 -10.54
CA HIS A 414 5.22 -22.16 -11.70
C HIS A 414 6.74 -22.19 -11.53
N SER A 415 7.45 -22.36 -12.63
CA SER A 415 8.90 -22.25 -12.67
C SER A 415 9.32 -21.63 -13.99
N ASP A 416 10.21 -20.66 -13.93
CA ASP A 416 10.89 -20.13 -15.09
C ASP A 416 12.40 -20.41 -15.04
N GLY A 417 12.99 -20.56 -16.22
CA GLY A 417 14.44 -20.52 -16.38
C GLY A 417 14.82 -19.09 -16.74
N GLY A 418 15.68 -18.47 -15.94
CA GLY A 418 16.28 -17.19 -16.31
C GLY A 418 17.30 -17.39 -17.43
N VAL A 419 17.49 -16.34 -18.22
CA VAL A 419 18.66 -16.20 -19.09
C VAL A 419 19.84 -15.73 -18.24
N PRO A 420 21.05 -16.33 -18.35
CA PRO A 420 22.22 -15.96 -17.55
C PRO A 420 22.58 -14.47 -17.59
N GLU A 421 22.17 -13.76 -18.64
CA GLU A 421 22.55 -12.38 -18.93
C GLU A 421 21.75 -11.32 -18.14
N GLY A 422 20.70 -11.69 -17.39
CA GLY A 422 19.84 -10.75 -16.67
C GLY A 422 19.77 -11.02 -15.17
N LYS A 423 20.08 -10.02 -14.33
CA LYS A 423 19.74 -10.06 -12.90
C LYS A 423 18.26 -9.74 -12.76
N ILE A 424 17.45 -10.74 -12.44
CA ILE A 424 16.04 -10.59 -12.08
C ILE A 424 15.93 -10.76 -10.57
N VAL A 425 15.27 -9.81 -9.91
CA VAL A 425 15.01 -9.91 -8.48
C VAL A 425 13.52 -9.72 -8.22
N THR A 426 12.94 -10.64 -7.46
CA THR A 426 11.64 -10.39 -6.84
C THR A 426 11.81 -9.20 -5.89
N VAL A 427 11.03 -8.14 -6.09
CA VAL A 427 11.05 -6.95 -5.23
C VAL A 427 9.80 -6.86 -4.37
N ASP A 428 8.68 -7.43 -4.83
CA ASP A 428 7.48 -7.51 -4.01
C ASP A 428 6.54 -8.64 -4.43
N PHE A 429 5.63 -8.98 -3.53
CA PHE A 429 4.84 -10.19 -3.54
C PHE A 429 3.53 -10.01 -2.74
N GLY A 430 2.40 -10.46 -3.31
CA GLY A 430 1.12 -10.51 -2.59
C GLY A 430 0.14 -11.49 -3.24
N THR A 431 -0.89 -11.89 -2.50
CA THR A 431 -1.97 -12.76 -3.00
C THR A 431 -3.31 -12.05 -2.96
N VAL A 432 -4.17 -12.32 -3.94
CA VAL A 432 -5.52 -11.73 -4.04
C VAL A 432 -6.52 -12.79 -4.50
N ARG A 433 -7.75 -12.70 -4.00
CA ARG A 433 -8.90 -13.49 -4.45
C ARG A 433 -9.86 -12.59 -5.22
N PHE A 434 -10.31 -13.06 -6.38
CA PHE A 434 -11.31 -12.41 -7.25
C PHE A 434 -12.63 -13.17 -7.28
#